data_AF-A0A7W9QI36-F1
#
_entry.id   AF-A0A7W9QI36-F1
#
_cell.length_a   1.000
_cell.length_b   1.000
_cell.length_c   1.000
_cell.angle_alpha   90.00
_cell.angle_beta   90.00
_cell.angle_gamma   90.00
#
_symmetry.space_group_name_H-M   'P 1'
#
loop_
_entity.id
_entity.type
_entity.pdbx_description
1 polymer ?
#
loop_
_entity_poly.entity_id
_entity_poly.type
_entity_poly.pdbx_seq_one_letter_code
_entity_poly.pdbx_strand_id
1 'polypeptide(L)'
;MTTPPHLSTHPTVDPELISTARTRLAQLGYEPHLTTCDAREGLPARDDVTFDRIIATCSVPRIPAAWIERTRDGGLILTDIALGIEGGLVRVRVDGERACGSFTSTGGRFMAARGNAATYPVKDRAPYEPATDTRPTTVTAQDIREHYSFRLLLAFQLPGAELVYHADADTGAMALQLQQPDGTWARTPLAGASTVTYGGSPELWQRVQEAWQWWNEQGRPAQHRFGYRRDPDGSAHVQHISSRRRWAL
;
A
#
# COMPACT_ATOMS: atom_id res chain seq x y z
N MET A 1 -6.57 39.24 -17.57
CA MET A 1 -6.87 37.80 -17.79
C MET A 1 -6.88 37.14 -16.43
N THR A 2 -8.06 36.96 -15.84
CA THR A 2 -8.24 36.24 -14.58
C THR A 2 -8.01 34.76 -14.82
N THR A 3 -7.08 34.15 -14.08
CA THR A 3 -6.91 32.69 -14.06
C THR A 3 -8.28 32.07 -13.76
N PRO A 4 -8.78 31.12 -14.56
CA PRO A 4 -10.04 30.46 -14.24
C PRO A 4 -9.93 29.85 -12.83
N PRO A 5 -11.00 29.91 -12.02
CA PRO A 5 -10.95 29.37 -10.67
C PRO A 5 -10.60 27.89 -10.72
N HIS A 6 -9.55 27.51 -9.99
CA HIS A 6 -9.18 26.11 -9.83
C HIS A 6 -10.30 25.40 -9.06
N LEU A 7 -10.97 24.44 -9.68
CA LEU A 7 -11.96 23.61 -9.02
C LEU A 7 -11.24 22.51 -8.23
N SER A 8 -11.47 22.43 -6.92
CA SER A 8 -11.06 21.28 -6.10
C SER A 8 -12.27 20.60 -5.47
N THR A 9 -12.24 19.26 -5.45
CA THR A 9 -13.28 18.40 -4.87
C THR A 9 -12.66 17.53 -3.79
N HIS A 10 -13.24 17.53 -2.59
CA HIS A 10 -12.76 16.75 -1.45
C HIS A 10 -13.88 15.82 -0.93
N PRO A 11 -13.86 14.54 -1.33
CA PRO A 11 -14.75 13.54 -0.79
C PRO A 11 -14.23 12.97 0.54
N THR A 12 -15.14 12.64 1.45
CA THR A 12 -14.86 11.75 2.59
C THR A 12 -16.10 10.93 2.93
N VAL A 13 -15.94 9.78 3.58
CA VAL A 13 -17.06 8.99 4.09
C VAL A 13 -17.66 9.54 5.38
N ASP A 14 -17.03 10.56 5.98
CA ASP A 14 -17.43 11.15 7.26
C ASP A 14 -18.12 12.51 7.06
N PRO A 15 -19.44 12.63 7.32
CA PRO A 15 -20.17 13.88 7.16
C PRO A 15 -19.74 14.97 8.17
N GLU A 16 -19.26 14.60 9.36
CA GLU A 16 -18.82 15.58 10.37
C GLU A 16 -17.52 16.26 9.94
N LEU A 17 -16.62 15.49 9.30
CA LEU A 17 -15.41 16.05 8.70
C LEU A 17 -15.73 17.04 7.57
N ILE A 18 -16.77 16.78 6.76
CA ILE A 18 -17.21 17.73 5.73
C ILE A 18 -17.70 19.04 6.35
N SER A 19 -18.55 18.98 7.38
CA SER A 19 -19.07 20.17 8.06
C SER A 19 -17.94 21.00 8.69
N THR A 20 -17.00 20.33 9.35
CA THR A 20 -15.82 20.95 9.97
C THR A 20 -14.91 21.59 8.93
N ALA A 21 -14.62 20.87 7.84
CA ALA A 21 -13.78 21.37 6.75
C ALA A 21 -14.40 22.60 6.08
N ARG A 22 -15.72 22.57 5.82
CA ARG A 22 -16.45 23.69 5.22
C ARG A 22 -16.29 24.96 6.04
N THR A 23 -16.53 24.87 7.34
CA THR A 23 -16.40 26.02 8.26
C THR A 23 -14.98 26.59 8.26
N ARG A 24 -13.97 25.73 8.40
CA ARG A 24 -12.56 26.14 8.46
C ARG A 24 -12.05 26.74 7.15
N LEU A 25 -12.44 26.17 6.01
CA LEU A 25 -12.03 26.64 4.69
C LEU A 25 -12.68 27.98 4.35
N ALA A 26 -13.97 28.15 4.68
CA ALA A 26 -14.67 29.42 4.49
C ALA A 26 -14.05 30.57 5.31
N GLN A 27 -13.61 30.30 6.55
CA GLN A 27 -12.88 31.27 7.38
C GLN A 27 -11.55 31.74 6.74
N LEU A 28 -10.97 30.93 5.86
CA LEU A 28 -9.75 31.25 5.11
C LEU A 28 -10.03 31.79 3.70
N GLY A 29 -11.30 32.00 3.34
CA GLY A 29 -11.72 32.49 2.02
C GLY A 29 -11.72 31.43 0.91
N TYR A 30 -11.68 30.14 1.26
CA TYR A 30 -11.75 29.03 0.31
C TYR A 30 -13.14 28.39 0.29
N GLU A 31 -13.68 28.17 -0.90
CA GLU A 31 -14.99 27.53 -1.11
C GLU A 31 -14.89 26.32 -2.06
N PRO A 32 -14.14 25.26 -1.70
CA PRO A 32 -14.04 24.08 -2.56
C PRO A 32 -15.32 23.24 -2.52
N HIS A 33 -15.45 22.33 -3.49
CA HIS A 33 -16.54 21.37 -3.49
C HIS A 33 -16.26 20.28 -2.45
N LEU A 34 -17.13 20.16 -1.45
CA LEU A 34 -17.03 19.18 -0.37
C LEU A 34 -18.23 18.24 -0.44
N THR A 35 -17.99 16.93 -0.45
CA THR A 35 -19.05 15.92 -0.58
C THR A 35 -18.80 14.71 0.33
N THR A 36 -19.87 14.12 0.84
CA THR A 36 -19.79 12.88 1.61
C THR A 36 -20.03 11.69 0.68
N CYS A 37 -18.99 10.90 0.40
CA CYS A 37 -19.10 9.68 -0.39
C CYS A 37 -17.86 8.78 -0.23
N ASP A 38 -18.00 7.51 -0.60
CA ASP A 38 -16.86 6.63 -0.79
C ASP A 38 -16.23 6.91 -2.15
N ALA A 39 -15.11 7.64 -2.15
CA ALA A 39 -14.42 8.01 -3.38
C ALA A 39 -13.89 6.82 -4.18
N ARG A 40 -13.80 5.61 -3.60
CA ARG A 40 -13.37 4.41 -4.33
C ARG A 40 -14.40 3.99 -5.38
N GLU A 41 -15.67 4.27 -5.10
CA GLU A 41 -16.82 3.97 -5.97
C GLU A 41 -17.15 5.12 -6.93
N GLY A 42 -16.37 6.21 -6.90
CA GLY A 42 -16.57 7.40 -7.72
C GLY A 42 -17.20 8.58 -6.99
N LEU A 43 -17.71 9.55 -7.76
CA LEU A 43 -18.25 10.83 -7.26
C LEU A 43 -19.66 11.06 -7.82
N PRO A 44 -20.72 10.60 -7.13
CA PRO A 44 -22.09 10.55 -7.67
C PRO A 44 -22.67 11.89 -8.14
N ALA A 45 -22.23 13.02 -7.55
CA ALA A 45 -22.75 14.36 -7.85
C ALA A 45 -21.92 15.13 -8.89
N ARG A 46 -20.97 14.46 -9.56
CA ARG A 46 -20.01 15.07 -10.51
C ARG A 46 -19.64 14.09 -11.64
N ASP A 47 -20.62 13.37 -12.15
CA ASP A 47 -20.40 12.41 -13.24
C ASP A 47 -20.05 13.09 -14.58
N ASP A 48 -20.20 14.40 -14.67
CA ASP A 48 -19.87 15.26 -15.80
C ASP A 48 -18.45 15.87 -15.73
N VAL A 49 -17.75 15.74 -14.59
CA VAL A 49 -16.44 16.37 -14.37
C VAL A 49 -15.31 15.36 -14.50
N THR A 50 -14.26 15.77 -15.21
CA THR A 50 -12.96 15.09 -15.23
C THR A 50 -11.92 15.94 -14.50
N PHE A 51 -10.97 15.28 -13.84
CA PHE A 51 -9.91 15.93 -13.06
C PHE A 51 -8.59 15.94 -13.83
N ASP A 52 -7.85 17.05 -13.73
CA ASP A 52 -6.44 17.09 -14.11
C ASP A 52 -5.58 16.23 -13.19
N ARG A 53 -5.94 16.20 -11.91
CA ARG A 53 -5.15 15.57 -10.84
C ARG A 53 -6.05 15.01 -9.75
N ILE A 54 -5.73 13.80 -9.30
CA ILE A 54 -6.28 13.20 -8.08
C ILE A 54 -5.13 13.03 -7.07
N ILE A 55 -5.37 13.47 -5.84
CA ILE A 55 -4.48 13.23 -4.70
C ILE A 55 -5.28 12.48 -3.65
N ALA A 56 -4.95 11.22 -3.43
CA ALA A 56 -5.56 10.41 -2.38
C ALA A 56 -4.72 10.50 -1.10
N THR A 57 -5.33 11.01 -0.03
CA THR A 57 -4.73 11.05 1.32
C THR A 57 -5.16 9.83 2.15
N CYS A 58 -5.34 8.71 1.48
CA CYS A 58 -5.64 7.39 2.03
C CYS A 58 -4.94 6.33 1.16
N SER A 59 -4.77 5.12 1.68
CA SER A 59 -4.15 4.02 0.95
C SER A 59 -5.19 3.07 0.37
N VAL A 60 -4.90 2.52 -0.81
CA VAL A 60 -5.74 1.55 -1.52
C VAL A 60 -4.91 0.33 -1.91
N PRO A 61 -5.48 -0.88 -2.05
CA PRO A 61 -4.72 -2.04 -2.52
C PRO A 61 -4.30 -1.90 -4.00
N ARG A 62 -5.10 -1.15 -4.77
CA ARG A 62 -4.85 -0.80 -6.17
C ARG A 62 -5.65 0.46 -6.51
N ILE A 63 -5.25 1.18 -7.56
CA ILE A 63 -5.98 2.36 -8.04
C ILE A 63 -7.39 1.94 -8.49
N PRO A 64 -8.47 2.51 -7.90
CA PRO A 64 -9.84 2.25 -8.34
C PRO A 64 -10.09 2.66 -9.79
N ALA A 65 -10.92 1.91 -10.51
CA ALA A 65 -11.29 2.23 -11.89
C ALA A 65 -11.94 3.62 -12.00
N ALA A 66 -12.83 3.94 -11.06
CA ALA A 66 -13.48 5.23 -10.97
C ALA A 66 -12.50 6.42 -10.91
N TRP A 67 -11.29 6.25 -10.36
CA TRP A 67 -10.29 7.33 -10.34
C TRP A 67 -9.68 7.55 -11.73
N ILE A 68 -9.47 6.46 -12.48
CA ILE A 68 -8.95 6.52 -13.85
C ILE A 68 -10.00 7.13 -14.76
N GLU A 69 -11.24 6.64 -14.70
CA GLU A 69 -12.37 7.15 -15.50
C GLU A 69 -12.66 8.63 -15.25
N ARG A 70 -12.45 9.10 -14.01
CA ARG A 70 -12.63 10.51 -13.63
C ARG A 70 -11.39 11.37 -13.84
N THR A 71 -10.28 10.83 -14.32
CA THR A 71 -9.08 11.60 -14.65
C THR A 71 -8.98 11.74 -16.15
N ARG A 72 -8.75 12.96 -16.64
CA ARG A 72 -8.57 13.16 -18.08
C ARG A 72 -7.36 12.40 -18.60
N ASP A 73 -7.36 12.11 -19.90
CA ASP A 73 -6.17 11.58 -20.55
C ASP A 73 -4.95 12.51 -20.35
N GLY A 74 -3.81 11.91 -20.00
CA GLY A 74 -2.59 12.61 -19.59
C GLY A 74 -2.63 13.21 -18.18
N GLY A 75 -3.75 13.12 -17.45
CA GLY A 75 -3.89 13.53 -16.05
C GLY A 75 -3.10 12.67 -15.08
N LEU A 76 -2.98 13.12 -13.83
CA LEU A 76 -2.13 12.47 -12.82
C LEU A 76 -2.93 11.96 -11.62
N ILE A 77 -2.58 10.78 -11.11
CA ILE A 77 -3.07 10.27 -9.84
C ILE A 77 -1.88 10.05 -8.91
N LEU A 78 -1.95 10.60 -7.70
CA LEU A 78 -1.01 10.40 -6.61
C LEU A 78 -1.74 9.68 -5.47
N THR A 79 -1.34 8.47 -5.15
CA THR A 79 -1.96 7.68 -4.07
C THR A 79 -0.96 6.76 -3.40
N ASP A 80 -1.25 6.35 -2.18
CA ASP A 80 -0.51 5.30 -1.48
C ASP A 80 -1.11 3.93 -1.81
N ILE A 81 -0.27 2.97 -2.16
CA ILE A 81 -0.67 1.57 -2.36
C ILE A 81 -0.31 0.78 -1.11
N ALA A 82 -1.27 0.14 -0.45
CA ALA A 82 -1.03 -0.64 0.77
C ALA A 82 -1.09 -2.15 0.50
N LEU A 83 -0.02 -2.88 0.86
CA LEU A 83 0.16 -4.30 0.51
C LEU A 83 0.43 -5.20 1.74
N GLY A 84 -0.04 -4.81 2.93
CA GLY A 84 0.04 -5.62 4.15
C GLY A 84 1.40 -5.57 4.87
N ILE A 85 2.49 -5.91 4.19
CA ILE A 85 3.85 -5.82 4.75
C ILE A 85 4.35 -4.36 4.75
N GLU A 86 4.19 -3.68 3.63
CA GLU A 86 4.55 -2.27 3.44
C GLU A 86 3.72 -1.70 2.29
N GLY A 87 3.64 -0.38 2.19
CA GLY A 87 3.00 0.31 1.08
C GLY A 87 3.97 1.22 0.35
N GLY A 88 3.45 2.00 -0.60
CA GLY A 88 4.24 3.06 -1.19
C GLY A 88 3.43 4.04 -2.03
N LEU A 89 3.86 5.31 -1.96
CA LEU A 89 3.28 6.38 -2.73
C LEU A 89 3.62 6.20 -4.22
N VAL A 90 2.61 6.09 -5.07
CA VAL A 90 2.74 5.99 -6.53
C VAL A 90 2.23 7.26 -7.19
N ARG A 91 2.96 7.72 -8.20
CA ARG A 91 2.50 8.77 -9.12
C ARG A 91 2.33 8.16 -10.50
N VAL A 92 1.09 8.11 -10.98
CA VAL A 92 0.73 7.56 -12.28
C VAL A 92 0.15 8.63 -13.20
N ARG A 93 0.33 8.43 -14.50
CA ARG A 93 -0.34 9.16 -15.57
C ARG A 93 -1.43 8.27 -16.15
N VAL A 94 -2.58 8.86 -16.44
CA VAL A 94 -3.68 8.20 -17.15
C VAL A 94 -3.43 8.26 -18.66
N ASP A 95 -3.64 7.13 -19.32
CA ASP A 95 -3.52 6.89 -20.76
C ASP A 95 -4.71 6.02 -21.20
N GLY A 96 -5.80 6.67 -21.62
CA GLY A 96 -7.11 6.05 -21.79
C GLY A 96 -7.60 5.40 -20.49
N GLU A 97 -7.92 4.10 -20.55
CA GLU A 97 -8.37 3.31 -19.39
C GLU A 97 -7.21 2.72 -18.55
N ARG A 98 -5.97 3.13 -18.83
CA ARG A 98 -4.77 2.66 -18.13
C ARG A 98 -4.20 3.74 -17.24
N ALA A 99 -3.53 3.33 -16.17
CA ALA A 99 -2.73 4.23 -15.35
C ALA A 99 -1.32 3.66 -15.14
N CYS A 100 -0.30 4.41 -15.53
CA CYS A 100 1.10 3.97 -15.54
C CYS A 100 2.01 4.98 -14.87
N GLY A 101 2.97 4.50 -14.07
CA GLY A 101 3.93 5.39 -13.42
C GLY A 101 4.92 4.64 -12.56
N SER A 102 5.33 5.25 -11.45
CA SER A 102 6.31 4.65 -10.55
C SER A 102 6.03 5.05 -9.11
N PHE A 103 6.56 4.23 -8.20
CA PHE A 103 6.67 4.63 -6.80
C PHE A 103 7.57 5.87 -6.70
N THR A 104 7.26 6.76 -5.76
CA THR A 104 8.03 8.00 -5.56
C THR A 104 9.20 7.75 -4.62
N SER A 105 10.19 8.64 -4.59
CA SER A 105 11.29 8.57 -3.61
C SER A 105 10.84 8.78 -2.16
N THR A 106 9.65 9.35 -1.96
CA THR A 106 9.09 9.64 -0.64
C THR A 106 8.28 8.44 -0.16
N GLY A 107 8.60 7.92 1.02
CA GLY A 107 7.76 6.93 1.68
C GLY A 107 6.41 7.55 2.07
N GLY A 108 5.32 6.81 1.86
CA GLY A 108 3.98 7.16 2.34
C GLY A 108 3.48 6.05 3.26
N ARG A 109 2.78 6.42 4.33
CA ARG A 109 1.99 5.48 5.14
C ARG A 109 0.67 6.13 5.46
N PHE A 110 -0.28 5.96 4.56
CA PHE A 110 -1.61 6.50 4.74
C PHE A 110 -2.55 5.47 5.35
N MET A 111 -3.55 5.95 6.08
CA MET A 111 -4.64 5.11 6.58
C MET A 111 -5.36 4.45 5.39
N ALA A 112 -5.73 3.19 5.54
CA ALA A 112 -6.51 2.48 4.52
C ALA A 112 -7.82 3.21 4.22
N ALA A 113 -8.17 3.29 2.95
CA ALA A 113 -9.47 3.79 2.50
C ALA A 113 -10.59 2.89 3.04
N ARG A 114 -11.70 3.50 3.46
CA ARG A 114 -12.82 2.83 4.12
C ARG A 114 -14.12 3.25 3.45
N GLY A 115 -15.09 2.35 3.42
CA GLY A 115 -16.46 2.67 2.98
C GLY A 115 -17.35 3.22 4.09
N ASN A 116 -16.89 3.15 5.34
CA ASN A 116 -17.60 3.69 6.51
C ASN A 116 -16.59 4.31 7.48
N ALA A 117 -16.89 5.50 8.00
CA ALA A 117 -16.07 6.20 8.99
C ALA A 117 -15.92 5.41 10.31
N ALA A 118 -16.96 4.66 10.70
CA ALA A 118 -17.04 3.95 11.97
C ALA A 118 -16.41 2.55 11.97
N THR A 119 -16.04 2.01 10.80
CA THR A 119 -15.62 0.61 10.68
C THR A 119 -14.23 0.51 10.06
N TYR A 120 -13.32 -0.11 10.80
CA TYR A 120 -12.11 -0.68 10.21
C TYR A 120 -12.41 -2.14 9.86
N PRO A 121 -12.13 -2.59 8.63
CA PRO A 121 -12.33 -3.99 8.29
C PRO A 121 -11.43 -4.86 9.16
N VAL A 122 -12.05 -5.73 9.96
CA VAL A 122 -11.34 -6.81 10.64
C VAL A 122 -11.04 -7.86 9.58
N LYS A 123 -9.76 -8.21 9.42
CA LYS A 123 -9.38 -9.30 8.52
C LYS A 123 -9.72 -10.61 9.21
N ASP A 124 -10.59 -11.39 8.57
CA ASP A 124 -10.81 -12.76 8.97
C ASP A 124 -9.52 -13.55 8.73
N ARG A 125 -9.12 -14.35 9.72
CA ARG A 125 -7.86 -15.07 9.69
C ARG A 125 -8.00 -16.40 10.42
N ALA A 126 -7.46 -17.46 9.80
CA ALA A 126 -7.30 -18.72 10.49
C ALA A 126 -6.38 -18.56 11.72
N PRO A 127 -6.59 -19.37 12.78
CA PRO A 127 -5.64 -19.46 13.88
C PRO A 127 -4.22 -19.76 13.40
N TYR A 128 -3.22 -19.39 14.18
CA TYR A 128 -1.84 -19.70 13.83
C TYR A 128 -1.60 -21.20 13.86
N GLU A 129 -0.97 -21.71 12.80
CA GLU A 129 -0.46 -23.07 12.79
C GLU A 129 0.55 -23.26 13.94
N PRO A 130 0.65 -24.47 14.53
CA PRO A 130 1.64 -24.73 15.56
C PRO A 130 3.05 -24.55 15.02
N ALA A 131 3.97 -24.13 15.90
CA ALA A 131 5.38 -24.04 15.56
C ALA A 131 5.89 -25.40 15.08
N THR A 132 6.43 -25.42 13.87
CA THR A 132 6.88 -26.65 13.19
C THR A 132 8.37 -26.88 13.43
N ASP A 133 9.20 -25.85 13.22
CA ASP A 133 10.67 -25.97 13.32
C ASP A 133 11.34 -24.59 13.50
N THR A 134 12.60 -24.59 13.90
CA THR A 134 13.49 -23.41 13.97
C THR A 134 14.78 -23.67 13.20
N ARG A 135 15.15 -22.74 12.31
CA ARG A 135 16.29 -22.91 11.41
C ARG A 135 17.19 -21.67 11.37
N PRO A 136 18.47 -21.82 11.02
CA PRO A 136 19.32 -20.69 10.70
C PRO A 136 18.77 -19.88 9.50
N THR A 137 18.99 -18.58 9.49
CA THR A 137 18.66 -17.71 8.36
C THR A 137 19.72 -16.64 8.13
N THR A 138 19.85 -16.23 6.87
CA THR A 138 20.71 -15.11 6.44
C THR A 138 20.02 -13.75 6.50
N VAL A 139 18.69 -13.71 6.75
CA VAL A 139 17.89 -12.47 6.81
C VAL A 139 17.42 -12.26 8.24
N THR A 140 17.82 -11.15 8.85
CA THR A 140 17.49 -10.83 10.24
C THR A 140 16.28 -9.90 10.35
N ALA A 141 15.72 -9.77 11.56
CA ALA A 141 14.73 -8.73 11.86
C ALA A 141 15.24 -7.32 11.54
N GLN A 142 16.54 -7.08 11.72
CA GLN A 142 17.18 -5.79 11.48
C GLN A 142 17.19 -5.45 9.98
N ASP A 143 17.59 -6.41 9.14
CA ASP A 143 17.59 -6.26 7.67
C ASP A 143 16.20 -5.85 7.14
N ILE A 144 15.14 -6.46 7.67
CA ILE A 144 13.75 -6.14 7.29
C ILE A 144 13.34 -4.75 7.81
N ARG A 145 13.75 -4.37 9.02
CA ARG A 145 13.34 -3.10 9.64
C ARG A 145 14.02 -1.87 9.04
N GLU A 146 15.31 -1.97 8.75
CA GLU A 146 16.14 -0.86 8.29
C GLU A 146 15.91 -0.51 6.83
N HIS A 147 15.40 -1.46 6.04
CA HIS A 147 15.26 -1.30 4.59
C HIS A 147 13.80 -1.24 4.15
N TYR A 148 13.26 -0.01 4.05
CA TYR A 148 11.91 0.22 3.53
C TYR A 148 11.67 -0.38 2.14
N SER A 149 12.61 -0.19 1.20
CA SER A 149 12.48 -0.75 -0.15
C SER A 149 12.53 -2.28 -0.17
N PHE A 150 13.20 -2.91 0.80
CA PHE A 150 13.18 -4.36 0.94
C PHE A 150 11.80 -4.83 1.45
N ARG A 151 11.20 -4.16 2.45
CA ARG A 151 9.83 -4.47 2.87
C ARG A 151 8.82 -4.30 1.73
N LEU A 152 8.98 -3.27 0.91
CA LEU A 152 8.15 -3.06 -0.27
C LEU A 152 8.28 -4.21 -1.27
N LEU A 153 9.50 -4.69 -1.52
CA LEU A 153 9.73 -5.88 -2.34
C LEU A 153 9.07 -7.14 -1.75
N LEU A 154 9.19 -7.35 -0.43
CA LEU A 154 8.52 -8.46 0.25
C LEU A 154 7.00 -8.39 0.07
N ALA A 155 6.42 -7.19 0.13
CA ALA A 155 4.99 -6.97 -0.09
C ALA A 155 4.55 -7.35 -1.53
N PHE A 156 5.42 -7.17 -2.53
CA PHE A 156 5.15 -7.63 -3.91
C PHE A 156 5.27 -9.15 -4.07
N GLN A 157 6.20 -9.77 -3.32
CA GLN A 157 6.50 -11.20 -3.46
C GLN A 157 5.59 -12.10 -2.61
N LEU A 158 5.00 -11.54 -1.55
CA LEU A 158 4.16 -12.21 -0.57
C LEU A 158 2.77 -11.53 -0.51
N PRO A 159 1.97 -11.60 -1.59
CA PRO A 159 0.66 -10.97 -1.61
C PRO A 159 -0.24 -11.52 -0.49
N GLY A 160 -0.91 -10.62 0.21
CA GLY A 160 -1.78 -10.95 1.34
C GLY A 160 -1.07 -11.22 2.66
N ALA A 161 0.27 -11.31 2.68
CA ALA A 161 1.02 -11.41 3.92
C ALA A 161 1.04 -10.08 4.68
N GLU A 162 1.21 -10.16 5.99
CA GLU A 162 1.36 -9.01 6.87
C GLU A 162 2.66 -9.11 7.66
N LEU A 163 3.17 -7.94 8.04
CA LEU A 163 4.31 -7.79 8.93
C LEU A 163 3.81 -7.29 10.29
N VAL A 164 4.00 -8.09 11.34
CA VAL A 164 3.61 -7.71 12.71
C VAL A 164 4.77 -7.88 13.68
N TYR A 165 4.66 -7.17 14.81
CA TYR A 165 5.49 -7.46 15.97
C TYR A 165 4.78 -8.49 16.84
N HIS A 166 5.50 -9.54 17.19
CA HIS A 166 5.04 -10.57 18.09
C HIS A 166 5.79 -10.43 19.42
N ALA A 167 5.06 -10.46 20.53
CA ALA A 167 5.61 -10.58 21.86
C ALA A 167 5.35 -12.00 22.36
N ASP A 168 6.41 -12.69 22.76
CA ASP A 168 6.28 -13.96 23.47
C ASP A 168 5.61 -13.72 24.82
N ALA A 169 4.56 -14.48 25.12
CA ALA A 169 3.71 -14.23 26.29
C ALA A 169 4.43 -14.51 27.62
N ASP A 170 5.35 -15.47 27.63
CA ASP A 170 6.02 -15.91 28.85
C ASP A 170 7.30 -15.12 29.11
N THR A 171 8.08 -14.85 28.07
CA THR A 171 9.39 -14.20 28.18
C THR A 171 9.37 -12.70 27.87
N GLY A 172 8.31 -12.20 27.22
CA GLY A 172 8.25 -10.83 26.70
C GLY A 172 9.20 -10.57 25.53
N ALA A 173 9.90 -11.60 25.04
CA ALA A 173 10.83 -11.46 23.92
C ALA A 173 10.09 -11.02 22.66
N MET A 174 10.62 -10.01 21.97
CA MET A 174 10.01 -9.50 20.76
C MET A 174 10.57 -10.19 19.51
N ALA A 175 9.69 -10.52 18.57
CA ALA A 175 10.02 -11.02 17.25
C ALA A 175 9.31 -10.20 16.17
N LEU A 176 9.91 -10.15 14.98
CA LEU A 176 9.24 -9.71 13.77
C LEU A 176 8.63 -10.95 13.11
N GLN A 177 7.33 -10.90 12.83
CA GLN A 177 6.58 -12.01 12.26
C GLN A 177 5.98 -11.61 10.91
N LEU A 178 6.23 -12.43 9.89
CA LEU A 178 5.46 -12.46 8.67
C LEU A 178 4.36 -13.50 8.79
N GLN A 179 3.17 -13.17 8.30
CA GLN A 179 1.98 -13.95 8.58
C GLN A 179 0.98 -13.91 7.43
N GLN A 180 0.33 -15.05 7.15
CA GLN A 180 -0.62 -15.22 6.04
C GLN A 180 -2.05 -15.49 6.53
N PRO A 181 -3.08 -15.21 5.70
CA PRO A 181 -4.49 -15.40 6.07
C PRO A 181 -4.86 -16.84 6.45
N ASP A 182 -4.15 -17.82 5.90
CA ASP A 182 -4.34 -19.26 6.09
C ASP A 182 -3.78 -19.79 7.43
N GLY A 183 -3.19 -18.94 8.26
CA GLY A 183 -2.58 -19.33 9.52
C GLY A 183 -1.08 -19.61 9.45
N THR A 184 -0.49 -19.65 8.25
CA THR A 184 0.98 -19.78 8.07
C THR A 184 1.70 -18.54 8.63
N TRP A 185 2.83 -18.75 9.29
CA TRP A 185 3.66 -17.67 9.84
C TRP A 185 5.14 -18.05 9.92
N ALA A 186 6.01 -17.04 9.88
CA ALA A 186 7.43 -17.16 10.12
C ALA A 186 7.92 -15.95 10.92
N ARG A 187 8.71 -16.20 11.98
CA ARG A 187 9.18 -15.15 12.91
C ARG A 187 10.68 -15.21 13.12
N THR A 188 11.31 -14.05 13.20
CA THR A 188 12.72 -13.89 13.53
C THR A 188 12.87 -12.96 14.75
N PRO A 189 13.67 -13.31 15.77
CA PRO A 189 13.81 -12.49 16.97
C PRO A 189 14.39 -11.09 16.69
N LEU A 190 13.92 -10.07 17.42
CA LEU A 190 14.48 -8.71 17.31
C LEU A 190 15.87 -8.58 17.92
N ALA A 191 16.25 -9.46 18.86
CA ALA A 191 17.53 -9.41 19.57
C ALA A 191 18.76 -9.80 18.71
N GLY A 192 18.65 -9.75 17.38
CA GLY A 192 19.77 -10.03 16.46
C GLY A 192 20.10 -11.52 16.28
N ALA A 193 19.16 -12.42 16.57
CA ALA A 193 19.35 -13.84 16.33
C ALA A 193 19.25 -14.16 14.82
N SER A 194 20.18 -14.96 14.31
CA SER A 194 20.17 -15.45 12.91
C SER A 194 19.32 -16.71 12.75
N THR A 195 18.14 -16.72 13.38
CA THR A 195 17.21 -17.84 13.31
C THR A 195 15.82 -17.38 12.90
N VAL A 196 15.08 -18.30 12.29
CA VAL A 196 13.65 -18.19 12.01
C VAL A 196 12.94 -19.39 12.61
N THR A 197 11.85 -19.14 13.31
CA THR A 197 10.87 -20.17 13.68
C THR A 197 9.65 -19.99 12.80
N TYR A 198 9.05 -21.07 12.32
CA TYR A 198 7.85 -21.00 11.48
C TYR A 198 6.80 -22.05 11.88
N GLY A 199 5.55 -21.78 11.52
CA GLY A 199 4.42 -22.70 11.58
C GLY A 199 3.64 -22.64 10.26
N GLY A 200 3.10 -23.78 9.82
CA GLY A 200 2.51 -23.90 8.48
C GLY A 200 3.58 -24.10 7.40
N SER A 201 3.43 -23.45 6.25
CA SER A 201 4.35 -23.67 5.11
C SER A 201 5.78 -23.14 5.38
N PRO A 202 6.84 -23.96 5.19
CA PRO A 202 8.23 -23.50 5.27
C PRO A 202 8.62 -22.54 4.14
N GLU A 203 7.85 -22.53 3.04
CA GLU A 203 8.15 -21.75 1.85
C GLU A 203 8.05 -20.24 2.10
N LEU A 204 7.26 -19.82 3.11
CA LEU A 204 7.10 -18.40 3.44
C LEU A 204 8.46 -17.72 3.68
N TRP A 205 9.31 -18.33 4.51
CA TRP A 205 10.63 -17.75 4.80
C TRP A 205 11.65 -18.00 3.69
N GLN A 206 11.51 -19.08 2.93
CA GLN A 206 12.34 -19.30 1.74
C GLN A 206 12.17 -18.14 0.76
N ARG A 207 10.93 -17.71 0.51
CA ARG A 207 10.64 -16.57 -0.38
C ARG A 207 11.20 -15.24 0.14
N VAL A 208 11.32 -15.07 1.46
CA VAL A 208 12.01 -13.92 2.07
C VAL A 208 13.50 -13.93 1.73
N GLN A 209 14.17 -15.08 1.88
CA GLN A 209 15.59 -15.21 1.55
C GLN A 209 15.86 -15.05 0.05
N GLU A 210 14.99 -15.58 -0.81
CA GLU A 210 15.05 -15.36 -2.26
C GLU A 210 14.88 -13.88 -2.63
N ALA A 211 13.96 -13.18 -1.96
CA ALA A 211 13.77 -11.74 -2.15
C ALA A 211 15.02 -10.95 -1.72
N TRP A 212 15.61 -11.33 -0.58
CA TRP A 212 16.83 -10.72 -0.05
C TRP A 212 18.01 -10.89 -1.00
N GLN A 213 18.23 -12.11 -1.48
CA GLN A 213 19.28 -12.42 -2.44
C GLN A 213 19.11 -11.58 -3.70
N TRP A 214 17.92 -11.61 -4.31
CA TRP A 214 17.64 -10.82 -5.51
C TRP A 214 17.83 -9.32 -5.27
N TRP A 215 17.38 -8.79 -4.14
CA TRP A 215 17.50 -7.37 -3.82
C TRP A 215 18.97 -6.95 -3.72
N ASN A 216 19.82 -7.77 -3.10
CA ASN A 216 21.26 -7.53 -3.06
C ASN A 216 21.92 -7.64 -4.45
N GLU A 217 21.57 -8.65 -5.25
CA GLU A 217 22.08 -8.83 -6.62
C GLU A 217 21.72 -7.65 -7.54
N GLN A 218 20.57 -7.01 -7.33
CA GLN A 218 20.15 -5.81 -8.07
C GLN A 218 20.72 -4.51 -7.52
N GLY A 219 21.66 -4.56 -6.57
CA GLY A 219 22.27 -3.37 -5.98
C GLY A 219 21.33 -2.62 -5.04
N ARG A 220 20.44 -3.34 -4.34
CA ARG A 220 19.50 -2.81 -3.34
C ARG A 220 18.62 -1.68 -3.89
N PRO A 221 17.83 -1.92 -4.95
CA PRO A 221 17.03 -0.88 -5.59
C PRO A 221 16.11 -0.18 -4.59
N ALA A 222 16.14 1.15 -4.64
CA ALA A 222 15.21 2.01 -3.90
C ALA A 222 13.81 1.97 -4.53
N GLN A 223 12.78 2.40 -3.79
CA GLN A 223 11.39 2.22 -4.21
C GLN A 223 11.05 2.86 -5.57
N HIS A 224 11.68 3.99 -5.94
CA HIS A 224 11.44 4.66 -7.22
C HIS A 224 11.93 3.87 -8.46
N ARG A 225 12.63 2.74 -8.23
CA ARG A 225 13.01 1.79 -9.27
C ARG A 225 11.91 0.78 -9.60
N PHE A 226 10.76 0.86 -8.93
CA PHE A 226 9.58 0.07 -9.22
C PHE A 226 8.52 0.90 -9.94
N GLY A 227 8.11 0.42 -11.11
CA GLY A 227 6.99 0.96 -11.89
C GLY A 227 5.67 0.34 -11.45
N TYR A 228 4.58 1.10 -11.51
CA TYR A 228 3.22 0.64 -11.26
C TYR A 228 2.39 0.76 -12.54
N ARG A 229 1.56 -0.24 -12.82
CA ARG A 229 0.59 -0.21 -13.92
C ARG A 229 -0.74 -0.81 -13.48
N ARG A 230 -1.82 -0.14 -13.88
CA ARG A 230 -3.21 -0.58 -13.76
C ARG A 230 -3.80 -0.67 -15.17
N ASP A 231 -4.31 -1.85 -15.53
CA ASP A 231 -4.85 -2.17 -16.86
C ASP A 231 -6.39 -2.14 -16.88
N PRO A 232 -7.07 -2.10 -18.03
CA PRO A 232 -8.53 -1.92 -18.05
C PRO A 232 -9.32 -3.07 -17.41
N ASP A 233 -8.73 -4.28 -17.41
CA ASP A 233 -9.36 -5.53 -16.94
C ASP A 233 -9.48 -5.68 -15.41
N GLY A 234 -9.03 -4.70 -14.62
CA GLY A 234 -8.99 -4.83 -13.15
C GLY A 234 -7.61 -5.17 -12.58
N SER A 235 -6.70 -5.68 -13.41
CA SER A 235 -5.38 -6.11 -12.95
C SER A 235 -4.46 -4.91 -12.65
N ALA A 236 -3.59 -5.12 -11.67
CA ALA A 236 -2.50 -4.22 -11.33
C ALA A 236 -1.20 -5.01 -11.22
N HIS A 237 -0.10 -4.37 -11.57
CA HIS A 237 1.22 -4.98 -11.42
C HIS A 237 2.30 -3.96 -11.13
N VAL A 238 3.34 -4.48 -10.49
CA VAL A 238 4.59 -3.77 -10.27
C VAL A 238 5.67 -4.38 -11.13
N GLN A 239 6.56 -3.56 -11.66
CA GLN A 239 7.74 -4.00 -12.40
C GLN A 239 8.99 -3.31 -11.88
N HIS A 240 10.06 -4.07 -11.64
CA HIS A 240 11.37 -3.47 -11.47
C HIS A 240 11.85 -2.94 -12.83
N ILE A 241 12.09 -1.63 -12.91
CA ILE A 241 12.28 -0.92 -14.17
C ILE A 241 13.48 -1.47 -14.96
N SER A 242 14.59 -1.74 -14.27
CA SER A 242 15.84 -2.18 -14.91
C SER A 242 15.78 -3.64 -15.35
N SER A 243 15.37 -4.56 -14.47
CA SER A 243 15.39 -6.00 -14.76
C SER A 243 14.12 -6.50 -15.45
N ARG A 244 13.08 -5.66 -15.56
CA ARG A 244 11.75 -5.99 -16.07
C ARG A 244 11.01 -7.09 -15.30
N ARG A 245 11.54 -7.56 -14.16
CA ARG A 245 10.84 -8.50 -13.26
C ARG A 245 9.51 -7.90 -12.84
N ARG A 246 8.43 -8.68 -12.93
CA ARG A 246 7.05 -8.25 -12.69
C ARG A 246 6.41 -9.05 -11.56
N TRP A 247 5.57 -8.38 -10.79
CA TRP A 247 4.73 -8.95 -9.74
C TRP A 247 3.28 -8.51 -9.98
N ALA A 248 2.33 -9.43 -9.83
CA ALA A 248 0.92 -9.08 -9.77
C ALA A 248 0.58 -8.53 -8.37
N LEU A 249 -0.34 -7.57 -8.31
CA LEU A 249 -0.88 -7.03 -7.07
C LEU A 249 -2.32 -7.48 -6.84
#